data_AF-A0ABD3KBP2-F1
#
_entry.id   AF-A0ABD3KBP2-F1
#
_cell.length_a   1.000
_cell.length_b   1.000
_cell.length_c   1.000
_cell.angle_alpha   90.00
_cell.angle_beta   90.00
_cell.angle_gamma   90.00
#
_symmetry.space_group_name_H-M   'P 1'
#
loop_
_entity.id
_entity.type
_entity.pdbx_description
1 polymer ?
#
loop_
_entity_poly.entity_id
_entity_poly.type
_entity_poly.pdbx_seq_one_letter_code
_entity_poly.pdbx_strand_id
1 'polypeptide(L)'
;MAKPSNPSPSPRLLVAALMAVLLSSCVPAMTSSAQPSALCCSKMREQRPCLCGYIRNPNLRKYLTSADGKRVMRVCGVPYPTC
;
A
#
# COMPACT_ATOMS: atom_id res chain seq x y z
N MET A 1 -4.22 5.73 -36.81
CA MET A 1 -3.05 5.31 -36.01
C MET A 1 -2.84 6.35 -34.91
N ALA A 2 -3.44 6.16 -33.74
CA ALA A 2 -3.30 7.12 -32.65
C ALA A 2 -1.97 6.86 -31.92
N LYS A 3 -1.10 7.87 -31.92
CA LYS A 3 0.18 7.90 -31.20
C LYS A 3 -0.09 7.68 -29.70
N PRO A 4 0.58 6.74 -29.01
CA PRO A 4 0.48 6.67 -27.56
C PRO A 4 1.22 7.87 -26.98
N SER A 5 0.47 8.93 -26.69
CA SER A 5 0.91 10.04 -25.86
C SER A 5 1.18 9.48 -24.46
N ASN A 6 2.41 9.05 -24.24
CA ASN A 6 2.91 8.56 -22.95
C ASN A 6 3.03 9.77 -22.01
N PRO A 7 2.17 9.94 -21.00
CA PRO A 7 2.34 11.01 -20.05
C PRO A 7 3.52 10.63 -19.16
N SER A 8 4.61 11.39 -19.26
CA SER A 8 5.77 11.27 -18.37
C SER A 8 5.27 11.23 -16.91
N PRO A 9 5.45 10.12 -16.16
CA PRO A 9 4.91 10.03 -14.82
C PRO A 9 5.67 11.03 -13.96
N SER A 10 4.95 12.01 -13.41
CA SER A 10 5.50 12.89 -12.39
C SER A 10 6.15 12.05 -11.28
N PRO A 11 7.23 12.49 -10.60
CA PRO A 11 7.93 11.69 -9.59
C PRO A 11 7.00 11.17 -8.47
N ARG A 12 5.88 11.87 -8.21
CA ARG A 12 4.82 11.43 -7.30
C ARG A 12 4.03 10.20 -7.78
N LEU A 13 3.83 10.08 -9.09
CA LEU A 13 3.14 8.96 -9.74
C LEU A 13 4.02 7.72 -9.78
N LEU A 14 5.34 7.91 -9.96
CA LEU A 14 6.33 6.83 -9.88
C LEU A 14 6.35 6.22 -8.47
N VAL A 15 6.32 7.06 -7.43
CA VAL A 15 6.17 6.61 -6.05
C VAL A 15 4.84 5.87 -5.87
N ALA A 16 3.70 6.44 -6.26
CA ALA A 16 2.41 5.75 -6.08
C ALA A 16 2.33 4.39 -6.81
N ALA A 17 2.88 4.28 -8.02
CA ALA A 17 2.92 3.04 -8.79
C ALA A 17 3.87 2.01 -8.16
N LEU A 18 5.06 2.42 -7.74
CA LEU A 18 5.99 1.55 -6.99
C LEU A 18 5.36 1.10 -5.67
N MET A 19 4.62 1.96 -4.98
CA MET A 19 3.96 1.64 -3.72
C MET A 19 2.77 0.69 -3.88
N ALA A 20 2.01 0.81 -4.98
CA ALA A 20 1.01 -0.19 -5.38
C ALA A 20 1.67 -1.55 -5.67
N VAL A 21 2.85 -1.55 -6.31
CA VAL A 21 3.65 -2.77 -6.53
C VAL A 21 4.23 -3.31 -5.22
N LEU A 22 4.66 -2.47 -4.28
CA LEU A 22 5.24 -2.91 -3.01
C LEU A 22 4.18 -3.49 -2.07
N LEU A 23 2.96 -2.94 -2.07
CA LEU A 23 1.80 -3.52 -1.38
C LEU A 23 1.13 -4.65 -2.17
N SER A 24 1.52 -4.91 -3.43
CA SER A 24 0.95 -6.03 -4.20
C SER A 24 1.14 -7.37 -3.47
N SER A 25 2.29 -7.54 -2.81
CA SER A 25 2.58 -8.70 -1.96
C SER A 25 1.67 -8.81 -0.72
N CYS A 26 1.02 -7.70 -0.32
CA CYS A 26 0.05 -7.66 0.76
C CYS A 26 -1.40 -7.83 0.28
N VAL A 27 -1.69 -7.69 -1.02
CA VAL A 27 -3.06 -7.77 -1.57
C VAL A 27 -3.81 -9.00 -1.09
N PRO A 28 -3.32 -10.26 -1.23
CA PRO A 28 -4.06 -11.43 -0.77
C PRO A 28 -4.33 -11.42 0.74
N ALA A 29 -3.42 -10.85 1.54
CA ALA A 29 -3.58 -10.72 2.98
C ALA A 29 -4.58 -9.61 3.38
N MET A 30 -4.71 -8.58 2.54
CA MET A 30 -5.62 -7.45 2.74
C MET A 30 -7.02 -7.67 2.15
N THR A 31 -7.19 -8.59 1.18
CA THR A 31 -8.48 -8.86 0.53
C THR A 31 -9.12 -10.18 0.93
N SER A 32 -8.33 -11.19 1.31
CA SER A 32 -8.82 -12.56 1.54
C SER A 32 -8.48 -13.09 2.94
N SER A 33 -8.17 -12.20 3.88
CA SER A 33 -7.71 -12.54 5.24
C SER A 33 -6.51 -13.49 5.32
N ALA A 34 -5.75 -13.66 4.22
CA ALA A 34 -4.60 -14.54 4.18
C ALA A 34 -3.46 -14.05 5.10
N GLN A 35 -2.54 -14.96 5.44
CA GLN A 35 -1.33 -14.60 6.18
C GLN A 35 -0.45 -13.68 5.30
N PRO A 36 0.01 -12.52 5.81
CA PRO A 36 0.94 -11.69 5.06
C PRO A 36 2.30 -12.37 4.91
N SER A 37 2.86 -12.32 3.70
CA SER A 37 4.21 -12.84 3.44
C SER A 37 5.29 -11.98 4.11
N ALA A 38 6.48 -12.55 4.33
CA ALA A 38 7.62 -11.81 4.88
C ALA A 38 7.97 -10.56 4.06
N LEU A 39 7.86 -10.64 2.72
CA LEU A 39 8.07 -9.50 1.82
C LEU A 39 7.05 -8.39 2.07
N CYS A 40 5.76 -8.74 2.21
CA CYS A 40 4.71 -7.79 2.56
C CYS A 40 5.04 -7.07 3.87
N CYS A 41 5.42 -7.80 4.92
CA CYS A 41 5.77 -7.20 6.19
C CYS A 41 7.05 -6.36 6.15
N SER A 42 8.05 -6.73 5.35
CA SER A 42 9.24 -5.88 5.13
C SER A 42 8.83 -4.55 4.50
N LYS A 43 8.04 -4.60 3.42
CA LYS A 43 7.62 -3.40 2.69
C LYS A 43 6.67 -2.51 3.47
N MET A 44 5.78 -3.09 4.27
CA MET A 44 4.89 -2.32 5.12
C MET A 44 5.66 -1.58 6.23
N ARG A 45 6.74 -2.18 6.77
CA ARG A 45 7.63 -1.53 7.74
C ARG A 45 8.44 -0.41 7.09
N GLU A 46 9.01 -0.63 5.91
CA GLU A 46 9.75 0.39 5.15
C GLU A 46 8.88 1.62 4.85
N GLN A 47 7.60 1.39 4.53
CA GLN A 47 6.66 2.46 4.14
C GLN A 47 5.96 3.16 5.31
N ARG A 48 6.30 2.85 6.56
CA ARG A 48 5.72 3.50 7.74
C ARG A 48 5.54 5.02 7.64
N PRO A 49 6.56 5.82 7.22
CA PRO A 49 6.39 7.28 7.12
C PRO A 49 5.36 7.71 6.05
N CYS A 50 5.09 6.85 5.07
CA CYS A 50 4.15 7.14 3.97
C CYS A 50 2.71 6.76 4.29
N LEU A 51 2.47 5.92 5.32
CA LEU A 51 1.14 5.36 5.61
C LEU A 51 0.08 6.44 5.87
N CYS A 52 0.43 7.56 6.49
CA CYS A 52 -0.49 8.68 6.66
C CYS A 52 -0.94 9.27 5.32
N GLY A 53 -0.03 9.40 4.36
CA GLY A 53 -0.37 9.81 3.00
C GLY A 53 -1.36 8.84 2.33
N TYR A 54 -1.21 7.54 2.59
CA TYR A 54 -2.11 6.52 2.05
C TYR A 54 -3.48 6.52 2.71
N ILE A 55 -3.54 6.72 4.03
CA ILE A 55 -4.82 6.84 4.76
C ILE A 55 -5.59 8.07 4.28
N ARG A 56 -4.90 9.16 3.93
CA ARG A 56 -5.52 10.38 3.36
C ARG A 56 -5.96 10.20 1.92
N ASN A 57 -5.38 9.25 1.17
CA ASN A 57 -5.80 8.95 -0.20
C ASN A 57 -7.04 8.04 -0.19
N PRO A 58 -8.22 8.50 -0.66
CA PRO A 58 -9.46 7.72 -0.60
C PRO A 58 -9.38 6.38 -1.36
N ASN A 59 -8.55 6.28 -2.40
CA ASN A 59 -8.36 5.05 -3.16
C ASN A 59 -7.63 3.96 -2.35
N LEU A 60 -6.75 4.36 -1.42
CA LEU A 60 -5.94 3.46 -0.62
C LEU A 60 -6.50 3.27 0.80
N ARG A 61 -7.14 4.31 1.34
CA ARG A 61 -7.73 4.35 2.68
C ARG A 61 -8.53 3.09 2.98
N LYS A 62 -9.42 2.69 2.06
CA LYS A 62 -10.30 1.51 2.23
C LYS A 62 -9.55 0.21 2.54
N TYR A 63 -8.33 0.05 2.04
CA TYR A 63 -7.52 -1.14 2.31
C TYR A 63 -6.81 -1.06 3.67
N LEU A 64 -6.35 0.13 4.08
CA LEU A 64 -5.63 0.30 5.35
C LEU A 64 -6.57 0.43 6.55
N THR A 65 -7.77 0.99 6.37
CA THR A 65 -8.75 1.18 7.44
C THR A 65 -9.64 -0.03 7.68
N SER A 66 -9.67 -1.00 6.75
CA SER A 66 -10.44 -2.24 6.89
C SER A 66 -9.91 -3.10 8.04
N ALA A 67 -10.74 -4.05 8.50
CA ALA A 67 -10.34 -5.00 9.53
C ALA A 67 -9.10 -5.81 9.09
N ASP A 68 -9.06 -6.27 7.84
CA ASP A 68 -7.91 -6.99 7.28
C ASP A 68 -6.67 -6.12 7.15
N GLY A 69 -6.80 -4.87 6.71
CA GLY A 69 -5.66 -3.93 6.66
C GLY A 69 -5.02 -3.72 8.02
N LYS A 70 -5.85 -3.42 9.04
CA LYS A 70 -5.39 -3.26 10.42
C LYS A 70 -4.78 -4.55 10.98
N ARG A 71 -5.35 -5.71 10.64
CA ARG A 71 -4.81 -7.02 11.02
C ARG A 71 -3.44 -7.24 10.40
N VAL A 72 -3.27 -7.01 9.09
CA VAL A 72 -1.99 -7.14 8.40
C VAL A 72 -0.93 -6.22 9.02
N MET A 73 -1.28 -4.97 9.29
CA MET A 73 -0.38 -4.03 9.97
C MET A 73 0.06 -4.58 11.33
N ARG A 74 -0.89 -5.08 12.15
CA ARG A 74 -0.58 -5.70 13.44
C ARG A 74 0.33 -6.92 13.32
N VAL A 75 0.02 -7.85 12.40
CA VAL A 75 0.82 -9.07 12.17
C VAL A 75 2.24 -8.73 11.70
N CYS A 76 2.37 -7.71 10.86
CA CYS A 76 3.67 -7.23 10.39
C CYS A 76 4.40 -6.33 11.41
N GLY A 77 3.85 -6.16 12.62
CA GLY A 77 4.42 -5.34 13.67
C GLY A 77 4.44 -3.85 13.33
N VAL A 78 3.56 -3.37 12.46
CA VAL A 78 3.42 -1.97 12.06
C VAL A 78 2.24 -1.37 12.84
N PRO A 79 2.49 -0.41 13.77
CA PRO A 79 1.40 0.25 14.45
C PRO A 79 0.56 1.02 13.45
N TYR A 80 -0.74 1.03 13.67
CA TYR A 80 -1.62 1.88 12.89
C TYR A 80 -1.25 3.34 13.18
N PRO A 81 -0.90 4.14 12.15
CA PRO A 81 -0.37 5.47 12.40
C PRO A 81 -1.48 6.43 12.85
N THR A 82 -1.14 7.30 13.80
CA THR A 82 -1.91 8.50 14.12
C THR A 82 -1.50 9.60 13.15
N CYS A 83 -2.46 10.00 12.32
CA CYS A 83 -2.35 10.97 11.24
C CYS A 83 -3.51 11.95 11.34
#